data_AF-A0A9N9XAE1-F1
#
_entry.id   AF-A0A9N9XAE1-F1
#
_cell.length_a   1.000
_cell.length_b   1.000
_cell.length_c   1.000
_cell.angle_alpha   90.00
_cell.angle_beta   90.00
_cell.angle_gamma   90.00
#
_symmetry.space_group_name_H-M   'P 1'
#
loop_
_entity.id
_entity.type
_entity.pdbx_description
1 polymer ?
#
loop_
_entity_poly.entity_id
_entity_poly.type
_entity_poly.pdbx_seq_one_letter_code
_entity_poly.pdbx_strand_id
1 'polypeptide(L)'
;MKMFHENETLRDDDDEQPKEICRNCFMERNCNQIFIKGPALTKEILEKVNAEIVPKKTYIFGYEMKTKRVLLTAGLSLLFSMSFLGAIMMWFTESFDNFLISQMALSNNTDTFIMWQKPSVHVIYNVYIFNYTNVEDFRDGYAEKLHVEEVGPYAYEEHLERIDLEFPTDNSISYKEKKSYVFKPELTRGRQNDQLVVPNMAVFSGAAFTKSHNYFNRLAFSGLLSGMDEEPFLKIAADSFITGYKDRLYDLAKAFMPDNMPAQMGVLAPKIGQTPYRITINNGKDDIDRLGIVEKFNGETELDYYAGGECNSIKSTDGSIHPPRKVQKKKPLHYLFPEGCRRFPLIFNKETSVIDGKVPAYQYIHPEDLFDSADEKPENGCFCSMDSAQCPLKGVYNATACNYGSPVFISHPHFHRADPSLTKHFTGLHPEREFKSYFNLHPTLGFAISARNMLQVNVQVQKAGGISQVDMFEDGMLLPIAYLEAVLDDKRIPQDVLDTIFLVSFTVPSIKLALQYGSLLTAITTMISLILVLRRKSSPKILPTRLFRTNQGYYEAS
;
A
#
# COMPACT_ATOMS: atom_id res chain seq x y z
N MET A 1 38.85 59.21 12.09
CA MET A 1 39.33 60.37 11.33
C MET A 1 38.11 61.20 10.97
N LYS A 2 37.95 62.34 11.65
CA LYS A 2 37.15 63.56 11.40
C LYS A 2 35.74 63.41 10.79
N MET A 3 34.63 63.65 11.50
CA MET A 3 34.06 64.95 11.98
C MET A 3 33.83 66.00 10.89
N PHE A 4 32.57 66.46 10.78
CA PHE A 4 32.04 67.85 10.66
C PHE A 4 30.49 67.72 10.81
N HIS A 5 29.78 68.14 11.88
CA HIS A 5 29.50 69.49 12.45
C HIS A 5 29.19 70.54 11.36
N GLU A 6 28.01 71.20 11.30
CA GLU A 6 27.35 72.12 12.25
C GLU A 6 25.87 72.30 11.82
N ASN A 7 24.85 72.21 12.69
CA ASN A 7 24.23 73.25 13.54
C ASN A 7 23.71 74.51 12.80
N GLU A 8 22.38 74.66 12.73
CA GLU A 8 21.72 75.95 12.98
C GLU A 8 20.25 75.74 13.41
N THR A 9 19.92 76.29 14.57
CA THR A 9 18.61 76.36 15.23
C THR A 9 17.86 77.62 14.79
N LEU A 10 16.52 77.56 14.64
CA LEU A 10 15.60 78.68 14.94
C LEU A 10 14.16 78.14 15.11
N ARG A 11 13.41 78.85 15.97
CA ARG A 11 12.24 78.51 16.78
C ARG A 11 10.88 78.77 16.09
N ASP A 12 9.85 78.07 16.59
CA ASP A 12 8.40 78.40 16.75
C ASP A 12 7.60 78.72 15.45
N ASP A 13 6.38 78.27 15.17
CA ASP A 13 5.25 77.72 15.93
C ASP A 13 4.29 77.00 14.93
N ASP A 14 3.23 76.39 15.47
CA ASP A 14 1.96 75.99 14.81
C ASP A 14 1.83 74.60 14.15
N ASP A 15 1.27 73.70 14.98
CA ASP A 15 0.09 72.85 14.76
C ASP A 15 -0.03 71.85 13.59
N GLU A 16 -0.70 70.74 13.91
CA GLU A 16 -1.17 69.63 13.05
C GLU A 16 -0.17 68.53 12.63
N GLN A 17 -0.13 67.46 13.44
CA GLN A 17 0.26 66.11 12.99
C GLN A 17 -0.88 65.42 12.21
N PRO A 18 -0.66 64.89 11.00
CA PRO A 18 -1.52 63.85 10.43
C PRO A 18 -0.97 62.46 10.76
N LYS A 19 -1.79 61.68 11.47
CA LYS A 19 -1.53 60.26 11.78
C LYS A 19 -1.58 59.38 10.52
N GLU A 20 -0.56 58.55 10.43
CA GLU A 20 -0.33 57.45 9.51
C GLU A 20 -1.53 56.46 9.45
N ILE A 21 -1.99 56.18 8.23
CA ILE A 21 -3.18 55.37 7.95
C ILE A 21 -2.84 53.87 8.04
N CYS A 22 -3.33 53.22 9.08
CA CYS A 22 -3.20 51.79 9.31
C CYS A 22 -4.08 50.98 8.32
N ARG A 23 -3.46 50.33 7.32
CA ARG A 23 -4.11 49.47 6.32
C ARG A 23 -4.74 48.20 6.92
N ASN A 24 -4.34 47.81 8.14
CA ASN A 24 -4.92 46.69 8.89
C ASN A 24 -6.26 47.03 9.57
N CYS A 25 -6.63 48.30 9.72
CA CYS A 25 -7.95 48.67 10.25
C CYS A 25 -9.10 48.47 9.25
N PHE A 26 -8.84 48.28 7.95
CA PHE A 26 -9.89 48.20 6.94
C PHE A 26 -10.49 46.77 6.81
N MET A 27 -9.68 45.73 7.03
CA MET A 27 -10.14 44.33 7.03
C MET A 27 -10.88 43.96 8.32
N GLU A 28 -10.39 44.41 9.49
CA GLU A 28 -11.08 44.19 10.77
C GLU A 28 -12.44 44.90 10.84
N ARG A 29 -12.56 46.11 10.27
CA ARG A 29 -13.85 46.82 10.19
C ARG A 29 -14.86 46.09 9.31
N ASN A 30 -14.42 45.45 8.22
CA ASN A 30 -15.35 44.75 7.32
C ASN A 30 -15.80 43.39 7.88
N CYS A 31 -14.94 42.63 8.56
CA CYS A 31 -15.39 41.42 9.26
C CYS A 31 -16.30 41.75 10.47
N ASN A 32 -15.97 42.77 11.27
CA ASN A 32 -16.87 43.21 12.35
C ASN A 32 -18.18 43.80 11.80
N GLN A 33 -18.18 44.51 10.68
CA GLN A 33 -19.43 44.96 10.06
C GLN A 33 -20.27 43.80 9.51
N ILE A 34 -19.67 42.70 9.03
CA ILE A 34 -20.43 41.51 8.60
C ILE A 34 -21.04 40.78 9.80
N PHE A 35 -20.30 40.65 10.92
CA PHE A 35 -20.82 40.03 12.15
C PHE A 35 -21.83 40.91 12.91
N ILE A 36 -21.76 42.25 12.78
CA ILE A 36 -22.71 43.18 13.40
C ILE A 36 -23.94 43.42 12.51
N LYS A 37 -23.79 43.46 11.18
CA LYS A 37 -24.91 43.68 10.25
C LYS A 37 -25.62 42.39 9.85
N GLY A 38 -24.98 41.21 9.92
CA GLY A 38 -25.64 39.92 9.66
C GLY A 38 -26.89 39.70 10.52
N PRO A 39 -26.83 39.89 11.85
CA PRO A 39 -27.98 39.82 12.75
C PRO A 39 -29.02 40.93 12.50
N ALA A 40 -28.59 42.13 12.12
CA ALA A 40 -29.49 43.25 11.87
C ALA A 40 -30.27 43.10 10.55
N LEU A 41 -29.59 42.66 9.48
CA LEU A 41 -30.18 42.40 8.17
C LEU A 41 -31.11 41.19 8.21
N THR A 42 -30.73 40.12 8.94
CA THR A 42 -31.63 38.98 9.18
C THR A 42 -32.82 39.36 10.03
N LYS A 43 -32.66 40.25 11.03
CA LYS A 43 -33.77 40.76 11.85
C LYS A 43 -34.74 41.62 11.03
N GLU A 44 -34.23 42.51 10.18
CA GLU A 44 -35.05 43.39 9.34
C GLU A 44 -35.81 42.62 8.24
N ILE A 45 -35.16 41.61 7.64
CA ILE A 45 -35.81 40.66 6.72
C ILE A 45 -36.83 39.80 7.48
N LEU A 46 -36.51 39.29 8.67
CA LEU A 46 -37.47 38.55 9.50
C LEU A 46 -38.67 39.40 9.89
N GLU A 47 -38.46 40.69 10.19
CA GLU A 47 -39.52 41.64 10.55
C GLU A 47 -40.41 41.96 9.37
N LYS A 48 -39.85 42.20 8.16
CA LYS A 48 -40.63 42.38 6.93
C LYS A 48 -41.43 41.13 6.55
N VAL A 49 -40.80 39.95 6.61
CA VAL A 49 -41.49 38.66 6.39
C VAL A 49 -42.60 38.42 7.43
N ASN A 50 -42.37 38.80 8.70
CA ASN A 50 -43.37 38.70 9.77
C ASN A 50 -44.56 39.66 9.62
N ALA A 51 -44.33 40.84 9.04
CA ALA A 51 -45.33 41.90 8.97
C ALA A 51 -46.21 41.80 7.72
N GLU A 52 -45.63 41.40 6.58
CA GLU A 52 -46.31 41.48 5.28
C GLU A 52 -46.71 40.12 4.68
N ILE A 53 -46.00 39.03 5.00
CA ILE A 53 -46.16 37.74 4.28
C ILE A 53 -46.85 36.66 5.13
N VAL A 54 -46.63 36.67 6.45
CA VAL A 54 -47.16 35.63 7.34
C VAL A 54 -48.50 36.05 7.96
N PRO A 55 -49.64 35.40 7.62
CA PRO A 55 -50.92 35.74 8.23
C PRO A 55 -50.84 35.57 9.75
N LYS A 56 -51.45 36.45 10.55
CA LYS A 56 -51.34 36.37 12.03
C LYS A 56 -52.01 35.11 12.62
N LYS A 57 -52.98 34.53 11.90
CA LYS A 57 -53.78 33.37 12.29
C LYS A 57 -53.87 32.39 11.11
N THR A 58 -53.79 31.10 11.38
CA THR A 58 -53.97 30.03 10.40
C THR A 58 -55.07 29.09 10.87
N TYR A 59 -55.86 28.60 9.93
CA TYR A 59 -56.95 27.67 10.18
C TYR A 59 -56.55 26.29 9.67
N ILE A 60 -56.41 25.32 10.57
CA ILE A 60 -56.04 23.94 10.24
C ILE A 60 -57.07 23.03 10.92
N PHE A 61 -57.74 22.17 10.15
CA PHE A 61 -58.80 21.25 10.62
C PHE A 61 -59.89 21.90 11.51
N GLY A 62 -60.31 23.13 11.19
CA GLY A 62 -61.39 23.82 11.92
C GLY A 62 -60.96 24.52 13.23
N TYR A 63 -59.66 24.52 13.57
CA TYR A 63 -59.13 25.20 14.75
C TYR A 63 -58.36 26.48 14.39
N GLU A 64 -58.59 27.55 15.17
CA GLU A 64 -57.85 28.82 15.05
C GLU A 64 -56.52 28.74 15.80
N MET A 65 -55.40 28.76 15.07
CA MET A 65 -54.05 28.71 15.64
C MET A 65 -53.20 29.93 15.26
N LYS A 66 -52.21 30.27 16.10
CA LYS A 66 -51.22 31.32 15.80
C LYS A 66 -50.23 30.80 14.75
N THR A 67 -50.14 31.44 13.59
CA THR A 67 -49.28 31.01 12.48
C THR A 67 -47.81 30.89 12.85
N LYS A 68 -47.30 31.79 13.71
CA LYS A 68 -45.93 31.70 14.26
C LYS A 68 -45.68 30.39 14.99
N ARG A 69 -46.68 29.88 15.70
CA ARG A 69 -46.57 28.61 16.44
C ARG A 69 -46.60 27.43 15.48
N VAL A 70 -47.44 27.47 14.46
CA VAL A 70 -47.51 26.45 13.40
C VAL A 70 -46.20 26.36 12.64
N LEU A 71 -45.64 27.50 12.22
CA LEU A 71 -44.34 27.56 11.53
C LEU A 71 -43.20 27.07 12.43
N LEU A 72 -43.17 27.47 13.70
CA LEU A 72 -42.18 26.99 14.66
C LEU A 72 -42.28 25.48 14.88
N THR A 73 -43.49 24.94 15.06
CA THR A 73 -43.68 23.49 15.20
C THR A 73 -43.29 22.74 13.94
N ALA A 74 -43.64 23.26 12.75
CA ALA A 74 -43.26 22.63 11.48
C ALA A 74 -41.74 22.62 11.28
N GLY A 75 -41.06 23.74 11.59
CA GLY A 75 -39.60 23.84 11.54
C GLY A 75 -38.90 22.90 12.53
N LEU A 76 -39.37 22.84 13.78
CA LEU A 76 -38.84 21.92 14.79
C LEU A 76 -39.09 20.45 14.42
N SER A 77 -40.25 20.12 13.85
CA SER A 77 -40.56 18.77 13.35
C SER A 77 -39.62 18.38 12.21
N LEU A 78 -39.38 19.26 11.24
CA LEU A 78 -38.47 19.01 10.12
C LEU A 78 -37.04 18.77 10.62
N LEU A 79 -36.56 19.63 11.51
CA LEU A 79 -35.22 19.54 12.07
C LEU A 79 -35.04 18.27 12.92
N PHE A 80 -36.06 17.91 13.70
CA PHE A 80 -36.10 16.64 14.43
C PHE A 80 -36.03 15.46 13.47
N SER A 81 -36.88 15.41 12.44
CA SER A 81 -36.88 14.31 11.47
C SER A 81 -35.54 14.16 10.76
N MET A 82 -34.93 15.26 10.29
CA MET A 82 -33.61 15.23 9.64
C MET A 82 -32.50 14.78 10.60
N SER A 83 -32.49 15.31 11.83
CA SER A 83 -31.48 14.94 12.84
C SER A 83 -31.65 13.51 13.31
N PHE A 84 -32.89 13.04 13.46
CA PHE A 84 -33.21 11.68 13.88
C PHE A 84 -32.84 10.66 12.79
N LEU A 85 -33.17 10.95 11.52
CA LEU A 85 -32.70 10.14 10.39
C LEU A 85 -31.17 10.15 10.28
N GLY A 86 -30.54 11.31 10.46
CA GLY A 86 -29.08 11.43 10.51
C GLY A 86 -28.46 10.57 11.63
N ALA A 87 -29.02 10.62 12.84
CA ALA A 87 -28.59 9.80 13.95
C ALA A 87 -28.80 8.31 13.67
N ILE A 88 -29.92 7.92 13.07
CA ILE A 88 -30.16 6.53 12.67
C ILE A 88 -29.09 6.07 11.67
N MET A 89 -28.85 6.84 10.61
CA MET A 89 -27.82 6.51 9.62
C MET A 89 -26.44 6.41 10.28
N MET A 90 -26.02 7.39 11.07
CA MET A 90 -24.66 7.41 11.62
C MET A 90 -24.40 6.34 12.69
N TRP A 91 -25.42 5.88 13.42
CA TRP A 91 -25.26 4.88 14.49
C TRP A 91 -25.60 3.45 14.07
N PHE A 92 -26.57 3.27 13.18
CA PHE A 92 -27.08 1.95 12.80
C PHE A 92 -26.68 1.52 11.39
N THR A 93 -25.97 2.37 10.63
CA THR A 93 -25.45 2.00 9.31
C THR A 93 -23.96 2.27 9.18
N GLU A 94 -23.30 1.52 8.30
CA GLU A 94 -21.90 1.76 7.90
C GLU A 94 -21.78 2.80 6.78
N SER A 95 -22.81 3.63 6.55
CA SER A 95 -22.87 4.51 5.37
C SER A 95 -21.68 5.48 5.28
N PHE A 96 -21.24 6.04 6.41
CA PHE A 96 -20.08 6.92 6.45
C PHE A 96 -18.77 6.18 6.13
N ASP A 97 -18.58 5.00 6.74
CA ASP A 97 -17.39 4.19 6.50
C ASP A 97 -17.35 3.70 5.05
N ASN A 98 -18.49 3.29 4.51
CA ASN A 98 -18.63 2.89 3.11
C ASN A 98 -18.31 4.05 2.16
N PHE A 99 -18.76 5.27 2.47
CA PHE A 99 -18.44 6.46 1.69
C PHE A 99 -16.95 6.80 1.73
N LEU A 100 -16.31 6.67 2.90
CA LEU A 100 -14.87 6.88 3.04
C LEU A 100 -14.08 5.85 2.23
N ILE A 101 -14.42 4.57 2.42
CA ILE A 101 -13.74 3.45 1.78
C ILE A 101 -13.96 3.47 0.26
N SER A 102 -15.11 3.95 -0.24
CA SER A 102 -15.35 4.10 -1.68
C SER A 102 -14.43 5.13 -2.34
N GLN A 103 -13.85 6.08 -1.60
CA GLN A 103 -12.84 7.01 -2.14
C GLN A 103 -11.50 6.33 -2.45
N MET A 104 -11.30 5.09 -1.98
CA MET A 104 -10.10 4.30 -2.28
C MET A 104 -10.16 3.60 -3.64
N ALA A 105 -11.32 3.60 -4.31
CA ALA A 105 -11.43 3.01 -5.63
C ALA A 105 -10.44 3.67 -6.61
N LEU A 106 -9.76 2.85 -7.40
CA LEU A 106 -8.81 3.29 -8.42
C LEU A 106 -9.58 3.78 -9.65
N SER A 107 -9.99 5.03 -9.60
CA SER A 107 -10.70 5.69 -10.70
C SER A 107 -9.80 6.72 -11.38
N ASN A 108 -9.93 6.85 -12.70
CA ASN A 108 -9.11 7.79 -13.45
C ASN A 108 -9.26 9.23 -12.91
N ASN A 109 -8.16 9.98 -12.84
CA ASN A 109 -8.08 11.33 -12.28
C ASN A 109 -8.37 11.48 -10.77
N THR A 110 -8.34 10.40 -9.97
CA THR A 110 -8.34 10.53 -8.51
C THR A 110 -6.92 10.56 -7.96
N ASP A 111 -6.72 11.22 -6.81
CA ASP A 111 -5.42 11.26 -6.13
C ASP A 111 -4.93 9.85 -5.76
N THR A 112 -5.84 8.97 -5.35
CA THR A 112 -5.55 7.55 -5.07
C THR A 112 -5.00 6.84 -6.30
N PHE A 113 -5.58 7.08 -7.48
CA PHE A 113 -5.11 6.48 -8.72
C PHE A 113 -3.74 7.04 -9.14
N ILE A 114 -3.51 8.35 -9.01
CA ILE A 114 -2.23 8.99 -9.32
C ILE A 114 -1.13 8.45 -8.40
N MET A 115 -1.40 8.38 -7.10
CA MET A 115 -0.47 7.85 -6.10
C MET A 115 -0.21 6.35 -6.31
N TRP A 116 -1.23 5.58 -6.67
CA TRP A 116 -1.06 4.17 -7.02
C TRP A 116 -0.24 4.01 -8.31
N GLN A 117 -0.48 4.83 -9.33
CA GLN A 117 0.26 4.73 -10.59
C GLN A 117 1.74 5.06 -10.39
N LYS A 118 2.04 6.13 -9.63
CA LYS A 118 3.40 6.59 -9.37
C LYS A 118 3.56 6.97 -7.90
N PRO A 119 3.87 5.99 -7.03
CA PRO A 119 4.01 6.24 -5.60
C PRO A 119 5.14 7.22 -5.30
N SER A 120 4.85 8.21 -4.45
CA SER A 120 5.86 9.16 -3.94
C SER A 120 6.63 8.60 -2.73
N VAL A 121 6.13 7.52 -2.13
CA VAL A 121 6.85 6.77 -1.09
C VAL A 121 7.67 5.66 -1.76
N HIS A 122 8.95 5.62 -1.46
CA HIS A 122 9.90 4.69 -2.08
C HIS A 122 10.34 3.60 -1.10
N VAL A 123 10.50 2.39 -1.60
CA VAL A 123 11.04 1.25 -0.86
C VAL A 123 12.57 1.28 -0.93
N ILE A 124 13.24 1.11 0.21
CA ILE A 124 14.68 0.91 0.26
C ILE A 124 14.98 -0.57 0.25
N TYR A 125 15.73 -1.04 -0.75
CA TYR A 125 16.29 -2.38 -0.79
C TYR A 125 17.70 -2.37 -0.23
N ASN A 126 17.87 -3.00 0.93
CA ASN A 126 19.17 -3.30 1.50
C ASN A 126 19.59 -4.70 1.06
N VAL A 127 20.68 -4.78 0.30
CA VAL A 127 21.21 -6.06 -0.20
C VAL A 127 22.41 -6.48 0.64
N TYR A 128 22.38 -7.71 1.13
CA TYR A 128 23.47 -8.33 1.89
C TYR A 128 23.97 -9.53 1.08
N ILE A 129 25.22 -9.47 0.63
CA ILE A 129 25.82 -10.46 -0.26
C ILE A 129 26.63 -11.46 0.58
N PHE A 130 26.59 -12.74 0.20
CA PHE A 130 27.47 -13.76 0.77
C PHE A 130 28.76 -13.85 -0.05
N ASN A 131 29.86 -13.31 0.51
CA ASN A 131 31.18 -13.31 -0.09
C ASN A 131 31.94 -14.59 0.27
N TYR A 132 32.43 -15.33 -0.72
CA TYR A 132 33.14 -16.59 -0.52
C TYR A 132 34.66 -16.38 -0.44
N THR A 133 35.29 -16.72 0.68
CA THR A 133 36.71 -16.37 0.91
C THR A 133 37.72 -17.51 0.71
N ASN A 134 37.26 -18.76 0.64
CA ASN A 134 38.11 -19.95 0.57
C ASN A 134 37.77 -20.89 -0.60
N VAL A 135 37.29 -20.33 -1.73
CA VAL A 135 36.86 -21.12 -2.91
C VAL A 135 37.98 -22.02 -3.44
N GLU A 136 39.21 -21.50 -3.52
CA GLU A 136 40.37 -22.24 -4.03
C GLU A 136 40.73 -23.41 -3.11
N ASP A 137 40.81 -23.18 -1.80
CA ASP A 137 41.08 -24.23 -0.81
C ASP A 137 40.00 -25.33 -0.83
N PHE A 138 38.74 -24.97 -1.02
CA PHE A 138 37.64 -25.94 -1.13
C PHE A 138 37.72 -26.74 -2.44
N ARG A 139 38.02 -26.08 -3.57
CA ARG A 139 38.22 -26.74 -4.87
C ARG A 139 39.38 -27.74 -4.83
N ASP A 140 40.49 -27.36 -4.19
CA ASP A 140 41.72 -28.15 -4.17
C ASP A 140 41.69 -29.24 -3.07
N GLY A 141 40.62 -29.29 -2.27
CA GLY A 141 40.40 -30.28 -1.21
C GLY A 141 41.13 -29.99 0.10
N TYR A 142 41.70 -28.80 0.27
CA TYR A 142 42.31 -28.35 1.53
C TYR A 142 41.26 -27.92 2.57
N ALA A 143 40.07 -27.51 2.13
CA ALA A 143 38.94 -27.19 3.00
C ALA A 143 37.73 -28.10 2.71
N GLU A 144 37.10 -28.63 3.78
CA GLU A 144 35.89 -29.46 3.65
C GLU A 144 34.60 -28.63 3.47
N LYS A 145 34.63 -27.34 3.81
CA LYS A 145 33.46 -26.44 3.81
C LYS A 145 33.80 -25.10 3.16
N LEU A 146 32.81 -24.51 2.50
CA LEU A 146 32.89 -23.15 2.00
C LEU A 146 32.70 -22.16 3.17
N HIS A 147 33.53 -21.13 3.21
CA HIS A 147 33.42 -20.01 4.15
C HIS A 147 32.75 -18.84 3.45
N VAL A 148 31.66 -18.36 4.04
CA VAL A 148 30.91 -17.21 3.56
C VAL A 148 30.91 -16.09 4.58
N GLU A 149 31.19 -14.87 4.13
CA GLU A 149 31.11 -13.65 4.92
C GLU A 149 29.93 -12.79 4.43
N GLU A 150 29.06 -12.37 5.35
CA GLU A 150 27.98 -11.44 5.06
C GLU A 150 28.54 -10.02 4.84
N VAL A 151 28.39 -9.47 3.63
CA VAL A 151 28.85 -8.12 3.28
C VAL A 151 27.66 -7.24 2.90
N GLY A 152 27.48 -6.13 3.61
CA GLY A 152 26.40 -5.17 3.37
C GLY A 152 25.98 -4.38 4.62
N PRO A 153 24.83 -3.71 4.58
CA PRO A 153 23.94 -3.59 3.43
C PRO A 153 24.50 -2.67 2.35
N TYR A 154 24.14 -2.96 1.10
CA TYR A 154 24.17 -2.02 -0.03
C TYR A 154 22.74 -1.55 -0.29
N ALA A 155 22.48 -0.26 -0.08
CA ALA A 155 21.14 0.29 -0.09
C ALA A 155 20.80 0.94 -1.43
N TYR A 156 19.61 0.63 -1.94
CA TYR A 156 19.07 1.22 -3.17
C TYR A 156 17.62 1.66 -2.94
N GLU A 157 17.27 2.84 -3.41
CA GLU A 157 15.89 3.33 -3.42
C GLU A 157 15.18 2.91 -4.72
N GLU A 158 14.07 2.20 -4.58
CA GLU A 158 13.22 1.78 -5.69
C GLU A 158 12.27 2.91 -6.11
N HIS A 159 12.37 3.33 -7.36
CA HIS A 159 11.35 4.14 -8.02
C HIS A 159 10.49 3.23 -8.90
N LEU A 160 9.21 3.10 -8.53
CA LEU A 160 8.19 2.33 -9.24
C LEU A 160 7.25 3.27 -10.01
N GLU A 161 6.97 2.92 -11.25
CA GLU A 161 5.93 3.54 -12.07
C GLU A 161 5.12 2.45 -12.79
N ARG A 162 3.79 2.51 -12.67
CA ARG A 162 2.89 1.65 -13.42
C ARG A 162 2.61 2.30 -14.78
N ILE A 163 3.04 1.61 -15.84
CA ILE A 163 3.01 2.06 -17.23
C ILE A 163 2.13 1.14 -18.09
N ASP A 164 1.92 1.52 -19.35
CA ASP A 164 1.11 0.77 -20.31
C ASP A 164 -0.27 0.39 -19.75
N LEU A 165 -0.95 1.39 -19.16
CA LEU A 165 -2.25 1.20 -18.53
C LEU A 165 -3.33 0.91 -19.57
N GLU A 166 -4.05 -0.17 -19.38
CA GLU A 166 -5.22 -0.57 -20.14
C GLU A 166 -6.40 -0.76 -19.18
N PHE A 167 -7.62 -0.51 -19.65
CA PHE A 167 -8.85 -0.68 -18.86
C PHE A 167 -9.75 -1.70 -19.57
N PRO A 168 -9.51 -3.01 -19.42
CA PRO A 168 -10.25 -4.05 -20.15
C PRO A 168 -11.75 -4.01 -19.87
N THR A 169 -12.13 -3.60 -18.66
CA THR A 169 -13.51 -3.40 -18.22
C THR A 169 -13.58 -2.16 -17.33
N ASP A 170 -14.79 -1.66 -17.05
CA ASP A 170 -15.00 -0.54 -16.12
C ASP A 170 -14.51 -0.80 -14.68
N ASN A 171 -14.27 -2.07 -14.33
CA ASN A 171 -13.87 -2.53 -13.01
C ASN A 171 -12.45 -3.09 -12.93
N SER A 172 -11.69 -3.07 -14.04
CA SER A 172 -10.35 -3.65 -14.08
C SER A 172 -9.33 -2.70 -14.69
N ILE A 173 -8.10 -2.79 -14.19
CA ILE A 173 -6.95 -2.04 -14.67
C ILE A 173 -5.86 -3.06 -14.96
N SER A 174 -5.34 -3.06 -16.18
CA SER A 174 -4.20 -3.86 -16.61
C SER A 174 -2.99 -2.96 -16.80
N TYR A 175 -1.83 -3.38 -16.31
CA TYR A 175 -0.62 -2.55 -16.32
C TYR A 175 0.66 -3.37 -16.33
N LYS A 176 1.75 -2.71 -16.72
CA LYS A 176 3.12 -3.19 -16.51
C LYS A 176 3.81 -2.31 -15.48
N GLU A 177 4.83 -2.83 -14.83
CA GLU A 177 5.64 -2.06 -13.89
C GLU A 177 6.94 -1.65 -14.55
N LYS A 178 7.40 -0.44 -14.26
CA LYS A 178 8.73 0.04 -14.59
C LYS A 178 9.44 0.42 -13.30
N LYS A 179 10.55 -0.24 -13.00
CA LYS A 179 11.33 0.00 -11.78
C LYS A 179 12.73 0.49 -12.10
N SER A 180 13.26 1.34 -11.24
CA SER A 180 14.68 1.73 -11.24
C SER A 180 15.18 1.80 -9.81
N TYR A 181 16.48 1.56 -9.62
CA TYR A 181 17.10 1.48 -8.30
C TYR A 181 18.22 2.49 -8.22
N VAL A 182 18.12 3.43 -7.28
CA VAL A 182 19.09 4.51 -7.08
C VAL A 182 19.91 4.23 -5.85
N PHE A 183 21.23 4.09 -6.02
CA PHE A 183 22.15 3.80 -4.92
C PHE A 183 22.12 4.90 -3.83
N LYS A 184 22.10 4.47 -2.56
CA LYS A 184 22.07 5.34 -1.37
C LYS A 184 23.33 5.15 -0.52
N PRO A 185 24.37 5.97 -0.75
CA PRO A 185 25.64 5.84 -0.04
C PRO A 185 25.50 6.05 1.48
N GLU A 186 24.60 6.92 1.92
CA GLU A 186 24.40 7.25 3.33
C GLU A 186 23.79 6.12 4.19
N LEU A 187 23.25 5.08 3.54
CA LEU A 187 22.67 3.90 4.19
C LEU A 187 23.50 2.65 3.95
N THR A 188 24.49 2.74 3.07
CA THR A 188 25.38 1.65 2.72
C THR A 188 26.55 1.62 3.68
N ARG A 189 26.88 0.43 4.22
CA ARG A 189 28.05 0.27 5.12
C ARG A 189 29.34 -0.08 4.38
N GLY A 190 29.23 -0.73 3.21
CA GLY A 190 30.36 -1.07 2.35
C GLY A 190 30.72 0.03 1.35
N ARG A 191 31.64 -0.27 0.42
CA ARG A 191 31.89 0.58 -0.75
C ARG A 191 31.18 -0.01 -1.95
N GLN A 192 30.55 0.82 -2.77
CA GLN A 192 29.81 0.41 -3.97
C GLN A 192 30.62 -0.55 -4.89
N ASN A 193 31.95 -0.35 -4.95
CA ASN A 193 32.88 -1.13 -5.77
C ASN A 193 33.65 -2.22 -5.00
N ASP A 194 33.20 -2.62 -3.81
CA ASP A 194 33.80 -3.72 -3.05
C ASP A 194 33.85 -4.97 -3.93
N GLN A 195 35.03 -5.58 -3.99
CA GLN A 195 35.28 -6.77 -4.82
C GLN A 195 34.88 -8.01 -4.03
N LEU A 196 33.91 -8.74 -4.55
CA LEU A 196 33.33 -9.92 -3.92
C LEU A 196 33.52 -11.13 -4.82
N VAL A 197 33.64 -12.29 -4.19
CA VAL A 197 33.64 -13.60 -4.86
C VAL A 197 32.29 -14.25 -4.60
N VAL A 198 31.51 -14.46 -5.66
CA VAL A 198 30.10 -14.90 -5.58
C VAL A 198 29.82 -16.01 -6.59
N PRO A 199 28.79 -16.85 -6.36
CA PRO A 199 28.42 -17.91 -7.29
C PRO A 199 28.12 -17.37 -8.69
N ASN A 200 28.69 -18.01 -9.72
CA ASN A 200 28.44 -17.66 -11.11
C ASN A 200 27.11 -18.23 -11.59
N MET A 201 26.06 -17.40 -11.49
CA MET A 201 24.71 -17.79 -11.87
C MET A 201 24.63 -18.31 -13.30
N ALA A 202 25.39 -17.74 -14.25
CA ALA A 202 25.37 -18.18 -15.64
C ALA A 202 25.86 -19.63 -15.80
N VAL A 203 26.96 -19.95 -15.13
CA VAL A 203 27.54 -21.31 -15.13
C VAL A 203 26.58 -22.31 -14.51
N PHE A 204 25.99 -21.99 -13.35
CA PHE A 204 25.03 -22.89 -12.69
C PHE A 204 23.73 -23.05 -13.48
N SER A 205 23.20 -21.99 -14.08
CA SER A 205 22.04 -22.08 -14.98
C SER A 205 22.37 -22.95 -16.20
N GLY A 206 23.51 -22.71 -16.85
CA GLY A 206 23.94 -23.50 -18.02
C GLY A 206 24.15 -24.99 -17.69
N ALA A 207 24.73 -25.30 -16.53
CA ALA A 207 24.87 -26.67 -16.05
C ALA A 207 23.50 -27.33 -15.81
N ALA A 208 22.54 -26.61 -15.21
CA ALA A 208 21.18 -27.10 -15.03
C ALA A 208 20.48 -27.39 -16.37
N PHE A 209 20.56 -26.47 -17.35
CA PHE A 209 19.96 -26.67 -18.68
C PHE A 209 20.57 -27.86 -19.43
N THR A 210 21.86 -28.10 -19.25
CA THR A 210 22.55 -29.20 -19.94
C THR A 210 22.45 -30.54 -19.20
N LYS A 211 21.95 -30.57 -17.95
CA LYS A 211 21.84 -31.80 -17.14
C LYS A 211 21.00 -32.90 -17.82
N SER A 212 19.94 -32.52 -18.53
CA SER A 212 19.05 -33.45 -19.26
C SER A 212 19.61 -33.90 -20.62
N HIS A 213 20.71 -33.33 -21.09
CA HIS A 213 21.31 -33.66 -22.38
C HIS A 213 22.26 -34.86 -22.30
N ASN A 214 22.58 -35.46 -23.46
CA ASN A 214 23.50 -36.60 -23.53
C ASN A 214 24.92 -36.21 -23.04
N TYR A 215 25.74 -37.20 -22.71
CA TYR A 215 27.08 -36.99 -22.16
C TYR A 215 27.99 -36.14 -23.06
N PHE A 216 27.92 -36.31 -24.39
CA PHE A 216 28.75 -35.56 -25.33
C PHE A 216 28.39 -34.07 -25.36
N ASN A 217 27.11 -33.73 -25.27
CA ASN A 217 26.67 -32.34 -25.18
C ASN A 217 27.12 -31.69 -23.87
N ARG A 218 27.07 -32.43 -22.75
CA ARG A 218 27.60 -31.97 -21.45
C ARG A 218 29.11 -31.73 -21.51
N LEU A 219 29.85 -32.65 -22.13
CA LEU A 219 31.29 -32.51 -22.33
C LEU A 219 31.63 -31.32 -23.25
N ALA A 220 30.86 -31.14 -24.34
CA ALA A 220 31.03 -29.99 -25.24
C ALA A 220 30.75 -28.66 -24.53
N PHE A 221 29.71 -28.61 -23.69
CA PHE A 221 29.42 -27.45 -22.84
C PHE A 221 30.54 -27.19 -21.83
N SER A 222 31.05 -28.22 -21.16
CA SER A 222 32.20 -28.08 -20.26
C SER A 222 33.45 -27.59 -20.98
N GLY A 223 33.71 -28.09 -22.20
CA GLY A 223 34.79 -27.61 -23.05
C GLY A 223 34.63 -26.15 -23.47
N LEU A 224 33.39 -25.70 -23.73
CA LEU A 224 33.08 -24.29 -23.99
C LEU A 224 33.39 -23.42 -22.76
N LEU A 225 32.92 -23.81 -21.57
CA LEU A 225 33.19 -23.08 -20.33
C LEU A 225 34.70 -22.98 -20.08
N SER A 226 35.42 -24.09 -20.18
CA SER A 226 36.88 -24.11 -20.01
C SER A 226 37.60 -23.26 -21.07
N GLY A 227 37.14 -23.26 -22.32
CA GLY A 227 37.72 -22.44 -23.38
C GLY A 227 37.44 -20.94 -23.24
N MET A 228 36.46 -20.56 -22.41
CA MET A 228 36.12 -19.18 -22.09
C MET A 228 36.71 -18.70 -20.76
N ASP A 229 37.43 -19.57 -20.05
CA ASP A 229 37.89 -19.37 -18.67
C ASP A 229 36.72 -19.06 -17.70
N GLU A 230 35.56 -19.71 -17.92
CA GLU A 230 34.39 -19.59 -17.05
C GLU A 230 34.52 -20.49 -15.82
N GLU A 231 34.49 -19.86 -14.64
CA GLU A 231 34.63 -20.51 -13.34
C GLU A 231 33.29 -20.53 -12.57
N PRO A 232 33.11 -21.45 -11.60
CA PRO A 232 31.88 -21.54 -10.81
C PRO A 232 31.64 -20.34 -9.89
N PHE A 233 32.67 -19.56 -9.62
CA PHE A 233 32.60 -18.32 -8.87
C PHE A 233 33.20 -17.19 -9.71
N LEU A 234 32.58 -16.01 -9.67
CA LEU A 234 33.12 -14.81 -10.30
C LEU A 234 33.59 -13.81 -9.25
N LYS A 235 34.65 -13.08 -9.59
CA LYS A 235 35.10 -11.90 -8.83
C LYS A 235 34.51 -10.64 -9.46
N ILE A 236 33.69 -9.92 -8.73
CA ILE A 236 32.90 -8.80 -9.26
C ILE A 236 32.70 -7.69 -8.21
N ALA A 237 32.50 -6.46 -8.69
CA ALA A 237 32.06 -5.35 -7.85
C ALA A 237 30.63 -5.58 -7.31
N ALA A 238 30.40 -5.23 -6.04
CA ALA A 238 29.09 -5.36 -5.39
C ALA A 238 27.95 -4.71 -6.21
N ASP A 239 28.14 -3.47 -6.67
CA ASP A 239 27.13 -2.76 -7.47
C ASP A 239 26.77 -3.47 -8.78
N SER A 240 27.77 -3.96 -9.52
CA SER A 240 27.52 -4.69 -10.77
C SER A 240 26.82 -6.02 -10.50
N PHE A 241 27.15 -6.71 -9.41
CA PHE A 241 26.45 -7.93 -9.02
C PHE A 241 24.99 -7.69 -8.62
N ILE A 242 24.71 -6.56 -7.98
CA ILE A 242 23.36 -6.20 -7.53
C ILE A 242 22.52 -5.69 -8.71
N THR A 243 23.00 -4.66 -9.40
CA THR A 243 22.22 -3.91 -10.39
C THR A 243 22.24 -4.53 -11.78
N GLY A 244 23.29 -5.28 -12.11
CA GLY A 244 23.38 -5.95 -13.39
C GLY A 244 24.79 -5.94 -13.97
N TYR A 245 25.23 -7.10 -14.45
CA TYR A 245 26.42 -7.24 -15.27
C TYR A 245 26.08 -8.03 -16.53
N LYS A 246 26.89 -7.82 -17.58
CA LYS A 246 26.83 -8.62 -18.80
C LYS A 246 27.73 -9.82 -18.65
N ASP A 247 27.15 -10.99 -18.87
CA ASP A 247 27.85 -12.26 -18.79
C ASP A 247 28.15 -12.77 -20.22
N ARG A 248 29.36 -13.28 -20.44
CA ARG A 248 29.79 -13.74 -21.78
C ARG A 248 29.01 -14.97 -22.21
N LEU A 249 28.69 -15.86 -21.28
CA LEU A 249 27.89 -17.05 -21.53
C LEU A 249 26.44 -16.66 -21.84
N TYR A 250 25.90 -15.65 -21.16
CA TYR A 250 24.58 -15.10 -21.49
C TYR A 250 24.53 -14.57 -22.93
N ASP A 251 25.53 -13.79 -23.37
CA ASP A 251 25.56 -13.23 -24.73
C ASP A 251 25.58 -14.31 -25.81
N LEU A 252 26.27 -15.43 -25.57
CA LEU A 252 26.28 -16.60 -26.47
C LEU A 252 24.96 -17.36 -26.45
N ALA A 253 24.38 -17.54 -25.26
CA ALA A 253 23.12 -18.25 -25.09
C ALA A 253 21.91 -17.45 -25.61
N LYS A 254 22.03 -16.12 -25.73
CA LYS A 254 20.93 -15.22 -26.08
C LYS A 254 20.18 -15.63 -27.34
N ALA A 255 20.87 -16.16 -28.35
CA ALA A 255 20.27 -16.64 -29.59
C ALA A 255 19.33 -17.85 -29.42
N PHE A 256 19.43 -18.55 -28.29
CA PHE A 256 18.68 -19.76 -27.96
C PHE A 256 17.72 -19.56 -26.77
N MET A 257 17.71 -18.38 -26.16
CA MET A 257 16.90 -18.07 -24.98
C MET A 257 15.63 -17.29 -25.36
N PRO A 258 14.55 -17.37 -24.54
CA PRO A 258 13.35 -16.58 -24.76
C PRO A 258 13.63 -15.07 -24.83
N ASP A 259 12.97 -14.37 -25.75
CA ASP A 259 13.13 -12.92 -25.98
C ASP A 259 12.82 -12.06 -24.74
N ASN A 260 12.04 -12.60 -23.79
CA ASN A 260 11.59 -11.91 -22.58
C ASN A 260 12.53 -12.09 -21.37
N MET A 261 13.70 -12.72 -21.55
CA MET A 261 14.69 -12.87 -20.49
C MET A 261 15.45 -11.55 -20.22
N PRO A 262 15.76 -11.20 -18.96
CA PRO A 262 16.55 -10.01 -18.65
C PRO A 262 17.89 -10.01 -19.37
N ALA A 263 18.27 -8.86 -19.94
CA ALA A 263 19.52 -8.68 -20.68
C ALA A 263 20.78 -8.65 -19.80
N GLN A 264 20.60 -8.60 -18.47
CA GLN A 264 21.67 -8.49 -17.49
C GLN A 264 21.42 -9.47 -16.36
N MET A 265 22.49 -10.03 -15.81
CA MET A 265 22.45 -10.90 -14.64
C MET A 265 22.75 -10.08 -13.39
N GLY A 266 22.06 -10.38 -12.29
CA GLY A 266 22.27 -9.71 -11.02
C GLY A 266 21.10 -9.93 -10.07
N VAL A 267 21.26 -9.54 -8.81
CA VAL A 267 20.25 -9.79 -7.77
C VAL A 267 18.97 -8.97 -8.00
N LEU A 268 19.10 -7.71 -8.39
CA LEU A 268 17.99 -6.81 -8.72
C LEU A 268 17.80 -6.61 -10.23
N ALA A 269 18.73 -7.09 -11.06
CA ALA A 269 18.68 -6.95 -12.52
C ALA A 269 17.35 -7.42 -13.14
N PRO A 270 16.75 -8.56 -12.74
CA PRO A 270 15.45 -9.00 -13.28
C PRO A 270 14.30 -8.04 -13.00
N LYS A 271 14.44 -7.19 -11.98
CA LYS A 271 13.43 -6.19 -11.62
C LYS A 271 13.64 -4.84 -12.30
N ILE A 272 14.81 -4.58 -12.90
CA ILE A 272 15.15 -3.28 -13.47
C ILE A 272 14.49 -3.10 -14.83
N GLY A 273 13.94 -1.90 -15.05
CA GLY A 273 13.26 -1.57 -16.29
C GLY A 273 11.81 -2.01 -16.28
N GLN A 274 11.27 -2.27 -17.47
CA GLN A 274 9.89 -2.64 -17.67
C GLN A 274 9.69 -4.15 -17.50
N THR A 275 8.68 -4.56 -16.76
CA THR A 275 8.35 -5.98 -16.56
C THR A 275 7.93 -6.63 -17.89
N PRO A 276 8.34 -7.89 -18.14
CA PRO A 276 7.92 -8.63 -19.33
C PRO A 276 6.45 -9.09 -19.22
N TYR A 277 5.93 -9.16 -17.99
CA TYR A 277 4.58 -9.57 -17.67
C TYR A 277 3.64 -8.38 -17.45
N ARG A 278 2.34 -8.65 -17.55
CA ARG A 278 1.24 -7.70 -17.30
C ARG A 278 0.34 -8.23 -16.18
N ILE A 279 -0.05 -7.35 -15.27
CA ILE A 279 -0.95 -7.66 -14.16
C ILE A 279 -2.28 -6.95 -14.40
N THR A 280 -3.39 -7.66 -14.26
CA THR A 280 -4.73 -7.08 -14.26
C THR A 280 -5.32 -7.19 -12.86
N ILE A 281 -5.66 -6.04 -12.27
CA ILE A 281 -6.29 -5.94 -10.95
C ILE A 281 -7.71 -5.40 -11.06
N ASN A 282 -8.52 -5.69 -10.04
CA ASN A 282 -9.81 -5.04 -9.85
C ASN A 282 -9.61 -3.65 -9.21
N ASN A 283 -10.30 -2.65 -9.75
CA ASN A 283 -10.15 -1.26 -9.33
C ASN A 283 -11.01 -0.86 -8.11
N GLY A 284 -11.87 -1.75 -7.61
CA GLY A 284 -12.71 -1.52 -6.43
C GLY A 284 -13.88 -0.55 -6.62
N LYS A 285 -14.19 -0.14 -7.86
CA LYS A 285 -15.25 0.84 -8.16
C LYS A 285 -16.65 0.31 -7.79
N ASP A 286 -16.97 -0.90 -8.25
CA ASP A 286 -18.27 -1.54 -7.98
C ASP A 286 -18.27 -2.31 -6.65
N ASP A 287 -17.15 -2.94 -6.30
CA ASP A 287 -16.98 -3.69 -5.05
C ASP A 287 -15.61 -3.43 -4.44
N ILE A 288 -15.60 -2.63 -3.39
CA ILE A 288 -14.37 -2.22 -2.70
C ILE A 288 -13.67 -3.38 -1.97
N ASP A 289 -14.37 -4.50 -1.73
CA ASP A 289 -13.75 -5.70 -1.15
C ASP A 289 -12.89 -6.47 -2.17
N ARG A 290 -12.97 -6.08 -3.45
CA ARG A 290 -12.12 -6.55 -4.54
C ARG A 290 -10.99 -5.59 -4.89
N LEU A 291 -10.92 -4.41 -4.28
CA LEU A 291 -9.86 -3.42 -4.56
C LEU A 291 -8.46 -4.06 -4.54
N GLY A 292 -7.72 -3.89 -5.63
CA GLY A 292 -6.35 -4.37 -5.76
C GLY A 292 -6.20 -5.87 -5.93
N ILE A 293 -7.29 -6.65 -5.96
CA ILE A 293 -7.23 -8.09 -6.19
C ILE A 293 -6.81 -8.35 -7.64
N VAL A 294 -5.74 -9.13 -7.82
CA VAL A 294 -5.28 -9.63 -9.11
C VAL A 294 -6.32 -10.58 -9.69
N GLU A 295 -6.82 -10.24 -10.86
CA GLU A 295 -7.78 -11.02 -11.63
C GLU A 295 -7.11 -11.82 -12.73
N LYS A 296 -6.03 -11.27 -13.32
CA LYS A 296 -5.24 -11.96 -14.35
C LYS A 296 -3.75 -11.65 -14.24
N PHE A 297 -2.93 -12.63 -14.54
CA PHE A 297 -1.48 -12.51 -14.72
C PHE A 297 -1.14 -13.00 -16.14
N ASN A 298 -0.62 -12.12 -17.00
CA ASN A 298 -0.41 -12.40 -18.44
C ASN A 298 -1.66 -12.89 -19.19
N GLY A 299 -2.86 -12.49 -18.74
CA GLY A 299 -4.12 -12.91 -19.33
C GLY A 299 -4.72 -14.18 -18.69
N GLU A 300 -3.92 -14.92 -17.92
CA GLU A 300 -4.32 -16.15 -17.24
C GLU A 300 -4.86 -15.90 -15.83
N THR A 301 -5.77 -16.76 -15.38
CA THR A 301 -6.41 -16.65 -14.06
C THR A 301 -5.73 -17.47 -12.96
N GLU A 302 -4.72 -18.25 -13.32
CA GLU A 302 -3.87 -19.04 -12.44
C GLU A 302 -2.45 -19.05 -13.02
N LEU A 303 -1.45 -19.27 -12.19
CA LEU A 303 -0.08 -19.54 -12.62
C LEU A 303 0.03 -20.98 -13.16
N ASP A 304 1.09 -21.27 -13.88
CA ASP A 304 1.39 -22.57 -14.47
C ASP A 304 2.73 -23.15 -13.98
N TYR A 305 3.23 -22.66 -12.85
CA TYR A 305 4.56 -23.00 -12.33
C TYR A 305 4.60 -24.27 -11.48
N TYR A 306 3.48 -24.63 -10.83
CA TYR A 306 3.40 -25.74 -9.89
C TYR A 306 2.31 -26.74 -10.29
N ALA A 307 2.15 -27.80 -9.50
CA ALA A 307 1.24 -28.91 -9.80
C ALA A 307 -0.24 -28.56 -9.93
N GLY A 308 -0.64 -27.38 -9.46
CA GLY A 308 -2.01 -26.89 -9.50
C GLY A 308 -2.54 -26.51 -8.13
N GLY A 309 -3.84 -26.18 -8.09
CA GLY A 309 -4.54 -25.81 -6.86
C GLY A 309 -4.08 -24.47 -6.27
N GLU A 310 -4.05 -24.38 -4.95
CA GLU A 310 -3.78 -23.14 -4.23
C GLU A 310 -2.35 -22.58 -4.45
N CYS A 311 -1.40 -23.41 -4.90
CA CYS A 311 -0.03 -23.02 -5.23
C CYS A 311 0.07 -22.15 -6.50
N ASN A 312 -0.83 -22.39 -7.46
CA ASN A 312 -0.93 -21.61 -8.69
C ASN A 312 -1.96 -20.48 -8.59
N SER A 313 -2.64 -20.35 -7.46
CA SER A 313 -3.65 -19.30 -7.27
C SER A 313 -3.01 -17.91 -7.27
N ILE A 314 -3.52 -17.04 -8.14
CA ILE A 314 -3.16 -15.61 -8.16
C ILE A 314 -4.10 -14.75 -7.29
N LYS A 315 -5.10 -15.36 -6.63
CA LYS A 315 -6.09 -14.64 -5.80
C LYS A 315 -5.43 -13.95 -4.61
N SER A 316 -4.97 -12.74 -4.85
CA SER A 316 -4.10 -11.96 -4.00
C SER A 316 -4.10 -10.52 -4.49
N THR A 317 -3.39 -9.64 -3.80
CA THR A 317 -3.13 -8.26 -4.25
C THR A 317 -1.74 -8.15 -4.85
N ASP A 318 -1.34 -6.99 -5.36
CA ASP A 318 0.06 -6.72 -5.70
C ASP A 318 0.93 -6.33 -4.48
N GLY A 319 0.34 -6.31 -3.28
CA GLY A 319 1.01 -5.95 -2.03
C GLY A 319 1.04 -4.45 -1.73
N SER A 320 0.61 -3.58 -2.65
CA SER A 320 0.57 -2.13 -2.42
C SER A 320 -0.69 -1.69 -1.65
N ILE A 321 -1.83 -2.26 -2.01
CA ILE A 321 -3.15 -1.95 -1.42
C ILE A 321 -3.88 -3.27 -1.14
N HIS A 322 -4.49 -3.36 0.04
CA HIS A 322 -5.33 -4.49 0.41
C HIS A 322 -6.80 -4.08 0.59
N PRO A 323 -7.77 -4.97 0.29
CA PRO A 323 -9.18 -4.70 0.54
C PRO A 323 -9.46 -4.22 1.97
N PRO A 324 -9.98 -3.00 2.15
CA PRO A 324 -10.03 -2.35 3.46
C PRO A 324 -10.80 -3.16 4.51
N ARG A 325 -11.96 -3.73 4.16
CA ARG A 325 -12.76 -4.52 5.10
C ARG A 325 -12.08 -5.82 5.53
N LYS A 326 -11.23 -6.42 4.68
CA LYS A 326 -10.46 -7.61 5.07
C LYS A 326 -9.43 -7.25 6.16
N VAL A 327 -8.78 -6.10 6.01
CA VAL A 327 -7.84 -5.57 7.01
C VAL A 327 -8.56 -5.21 8.31
N GLN A 328 -9.68 -4.50 8.24
CA GLN A 328 -10.50 -4.13 9.42
C GLN A 328 -10.93 -5.37 10.22
N LYS A 329 -11.31 -6.45 9.53
CA LYS A 329 -11.70 -7.74 10.12
C LYS A 329 -10.50 -8.62 10.50
N LYS A 330 -9.27 -8.13 10.36
CA LYS A 330 -8.01 -8.84 10.66
C LYS A 330 -7.92 -10.19 9.96
N LYS A 331 -8.48 -10.29 8.75
CA LYS A 331 -8.48 -11.53 7.96
C LYS A 331 -7.10 -11.77 7.34
N PRO A 332 -6.74 -13.03 7.06
CA PRO A 332 -5.54 -13.34 6.29
C PRO A 332 -5.56 -12.64 4.92
N LEU A 333 -4.40 -12.14 4.51
CA LEU A 333 -4.20 -11.45 3.24
C LEU A 333 -3.18 -12.21 2.40
N HIS A 334 -3.14 -11.92 1.11
CA HIS A 334 -2.12 -12.46 0.21
C HIS A 334 -1.66 -11.36 -0.74
N TYR A 335 -0.38 -11.38 -1.08
CA TYR A 335 0.16 -10.59 -2.19
C TYR A 335 0.90 -11.48 -3.17
N LEU A 336 0.80 -11.18 -4.46
CA LEU A 336 1.53 -11.86 -5.52
C LEU A 336 2.97 -11.35 -5.53
N PHE A 337 3.93 -12.27 -5.56
CA PHE A 337 5.33 -11.94 -5.77
C PHE A 337 5.79 -12.63 -7.07
N PRO A 338 5.66 -11.95 -8.23
CA PRO A 338 5.95 -12.56 -9.52
C PRO A 338 7.38 -13.11 -9.62
N GLU A 339 8.38 -12.41 -9.08
CA GLU A 339 9.78 -12.87 -9.09
C GLU A 339 10.02 -14.08 -8.18
N GLY A 340 9.14 -14.32 -7.23
CA GLY A 340 9.14 -15.52 -6.38
C GLY A 340 8.20 -16.62 -6.84
N CYS A 341 7.61 -16.52 -8.03
CA CYS A 341 6.72 -17.49 -8.67
C CYS A 341 5.43 -17.85 -7.91
N ARG A 342 5.07 -17.17 -6.81
CA ARG A 342 3.87 -17.48 -6.02
C ARG A 342 3.33 -16.26 -5.30
N ARG A 343 2.12 -16.41 -4.77
CA ARG A 343 1.61 -15.48 -3.75
C ARG A 343 2.13 -15.85 -2.36
N PHE A 344 2.25 -14.84 -1.51
CA PHE A 344 2.70 -14.94 -0.13
C PHE A 344 1.54 -14.63 0.82
N PRO A 345 1.27 -15.48 1.82
CA PRO A 345 0.29 -15.21 2.86
C PRO A 345 0.82 -14.21 3.89
N LEU A 346 -0.11 -13.43 4.43
CA LEU A 346 0.06 -12.51 5.53
C LEU A 346 -1.03 -12.76 6.58
N ILE A 347 -0.61 -12.96 7.83
CA ILE A 347 -1.50 -13.18 8.97
C ILE A 347 -1.39 -12.02 9.96
N PHE A 348 -2.52 -11.66 10.57
CA PHE A 348 -2.54 -10.62 11.59
C PHE A 348 -1.74 -11.08 12.81
N ASN A 349 -0.80 -10.24 13.26
CA ASN A 349 0.01 -10.48 14.44
C ASN A 349 -0.52 -9.68 15.64
N LYS A 350 -0.53 -8.35 15.51
CA LYS A 350 -0.90 -7.44 16.60
C LYS A 350 -1.29 -6.05 16.11
N GLU A 351 -1.94 -5.29 16.99
CA GLU A 351 -2.09 -3.85 16.82
C GLU A 351 -0.79 -3.15 17.23
N THR A 352 -0.42 -2.11 16.52
CA THR A 352 0.79 -1.31 16.77
C THR A 352 0.54 0.15 16.42
N SER A 353 1.52 1.00 16.68
CA SER A 353 1.54 2.37 16.20
C SER A 353 2.82 2.63 15.39
N VAL A 354 2.69 3.45 14.35
CA VAL A 354 3.74 3.88 13.41
C VAL A 354 3.79 5.41 13.37
N ILE A 355 4.77 5.99 12.69
CA ILE A 355 4.98 7.44 12.60
C ILE A 355 5.11 8.03 14.02
N ASP A 356 6.24 7.69 14.66
CA ASP A 356 6.57 8.07 16.04
C ASP A 356 5.51 7.68 17.08
N GLY A 357 4.84 6.55 16.85
CA GLY A 357 3.82 6.02 17.76
C GLY A 357 2.49 6.76 17.72
N LYS A 358 2.26 7.65 16.74
CA LYS A 358 1.03 8.43 16.63
C LYS A 358 -0.06 7.67 15.87
N VAL A 359 0.27 7.11 14.71
CA VAL A 359 -0.72 6.54 13.79
C VAL A 359 -0.97 5.06 14.12
N PRO A 360 -2.21 4.62 14.37
CA PRO A 360 -2.49 3.21 14.61
C PRO A 360 -2.30 2.38 13.34
N ALA A 361 -1.82 1.15 13.49
CA ALA A 361 -1.62 0.21 12.40
C ALA A 361 -1.89 -1.23 12.85
N TYR A 362 -2.31 -2.06 11.91
CA TYR A 362 -2.39 -3.51 12.10
C TYR A 362 -1.14 -4.15 11.51
N GLN A 363 -0.35 -4.79 12.37
CA GLN A 363 0.84 -5.52 11.96
C GLN A 363 0.45 -6.90 11.47
N TYR A 364 0.83 -7.17 10.23
CA TYR A 364 0.80 -8.47 9.60
C TYR A 364 2.21 -9.04 9.48
N ILE A 365 2.32 -10.36 9.52
CA ILE A 365 3.58 -11.09 9.34
C ILE A 365 3.36 -12.25 8.39
N HIS A 366 4.45 -12.80 7.86
CA HIS A 366 4.38 -14.13 7.25
C HIS A 366 4.14 -15.19 8.33
N PRO A 367 3.34 -16.24 8.04
CA PRO A 367 3.30 -17.45 8.87
C PRO A 367 4.71 -18.03 9.06
N GLU A 368 4.97 -18.63 10.22
CA GLU A 368 6.28 -19.22 10.51
C GLU A 368 6.56 -20.47 9.66
N ASP A 369 5.50 -21.16 9.25
CA ASP A 369 5.48 -22.38 8.42
C ASP A 369 5.49 -22.08 6.90
N LEU A 370 5.79 -20.84 6.51
CA LEU A 370 5.71 -20.37 5.13
C LEU A 370 6.52 -21.23 4.14
N PHE A 371 7.70 -21.70 4.57
CA PHE A 371 8.61 -22.52 3.77
C PHE A 371 8.79 -23.95 4.33
N ASP A 372 7.87 -24.40 5.18
CA ASP A 372 7.93 -25.76 5.73
C ASP A 372 7.66 -26.81 4.65
N SER A 373 8.21 -28.01 4.85
CA SER A 373 8.06 -29.12 3.89
C SER A 373 6.62 -29.62 3.81
N ALA A 374 6.30 -30.38 2.75
CA ALA A 374 4.98 -30.98 2.59
C ALA A 374 4.61 -31.96 3.73
N ASP A 375 5.59 -32.55 4.39
CA ASP A 375 5.37 -33.48 5.51
C ASP A 375 4.88 -32.75 6.76
N GLU A 376 5.39 -31.54 7.01
CA GLU A 376 4.99 -30.70 8.15
C GLU A 376 3.77 -29.83 7.82
N LYS A 377 3.71 -29.33 6.57
CA LYS A 377 2.65 -28.48 6.05
C LYS A 377 2.10 -29.08 4.74
N PRO A 378 1.09 -29.96 4.80
CA PRO A 378 0.55 -30.64 3.62
C PRO A 378 0.09 -29.71 2.49
N GLU A 379 -0.35 -28.49 2.82
CA GLU A 379 -0.74 -27.48 1.83
C GLU A 379 0.44 -27.00 0.97
N ASN A 380 1.69 -27.14 1.43
CA ASN A 380 2.88 -26.85 0.66
C ASN A 380 3.24 -27.99 -0.33
N GLY A 381 2.55 -29.13 -0.28
CA GLY A 381 2.80 -30.27 -1.16
C GLY A 381 2.69 -29.95 -2.66
N CYS A 382 1.87 -28.97 -3.05
CA CYS A 382 1.78 -28.57 -4.46
C CYS A 382 2.99 -27.75 -4.95
N PHE A 383 3.85 -27.22 -4.07
CA PHE A 383 5.09 -26.53 -4.46
C PHE A 383 6.24 -27.50 -4.79
N CYS A 384 6.01 -28.81 -4.65
CA CYS A 384 6.98 -29.83 -5.02
C CYS A 384 7.12 -29.92 -6.55
N SER A 385 8.28 -30.39 -7.00
CA SER A 385 8.58 -30.49 -8.43
C SER A 385 7.61 -31.45 -9.12
N MET A 386 7.04 -31.00 -10.23
CA MET A 386 6.13 -31.79 -11.07
C MET A 386 6.81 -32.99 -11.72
N ASP A 387 8.06 -32.83 -12.12
CA ASP A 387 8.78 -33.82 -12.93
C ASP A 387 9.43 -34.93 -12.09
N SER A 388 9.86 -34.60 -10.86
CA SER A 388 10.62 -35.52 -10.00
C SER A 388 9.84 -36.02 -8.80
N ALA A 389 8.64 -35.47 -8.52
CA ALA A 389 7.90 -35.66 -7.28
C ALA A 389 8.73 -35.40 -5.99
N GLN A 390 9.85 -34.69 -6.12
CA GLN A 390 10.71 -34.32 -5.00
C GLN A 390 10.34 -32.94 -4.51
N CYS A 391 10.09 -32.86 -3.20
CA CYS A 391 9.86 -31.60 -2.51
C CYS A 391 11.20 -30.96 -2.12
N PRO A 392 11.29 -29.62 -2.16
CA PRO A 392 12.38 -28.92 -1.51
C PRO A 392 12.48 -29.28 -0.02
N LEU A 393 13.70 -29.19 0.53
CA LEU A 393 13.91 -29.33 1.97
C LEU A 393 13.16 -28.24 2.74
N LYS A 394 12.90 -28.49 4.03
CA LYS A 394 12.30 -27.50 4.92
C LYS A 394 13.08 -26.18 4.89
N GLY A 395 12.35 -25.07 4.83
CA GLY A 395 12.88 -23.70 4.89
C GLY A 395 13.27 -23.09 3.55
N VAL A 396 13.06 -23.82 2.45
CA VAL A 396 13.33 -23.33 1.08
C VAL A 396 12.20 -23.70 0.14
N TYR A 397 12.02 -22.95 -0.94
CA TYR A 397 11.14 -23.35 -2.03
C TYR A 397 11.75 -23.05 -3.41
N ASN A 398 11.29 -23.79 -4.40
CA ASN A 398 11.80 -23.72 -5.77
C ASN A 398 11.13 -22.57 -6.55
N ALA A 399 11.94 -21.65 -7.07
CA ALA A 399 11.53 -20.52 -7.92
C ALA A 399 12.08 -20.63 -9.35
N THR A 400 12.52 -21.81 -9.78
CA THR A 400 13.14 -22.05 -11.10
C THR A 400 12.20 -21.69 -12.26
N ALA A 401 10.91 -21.99 -12.14
CA ALA A 401 9.94 -21.88 -13.24
C ALA A 401 9.77 -20.43 -13.75
N CYS A 402 9.69 -19.45 -12.85
CA CYS A 402 9.59 -18.03 -13.25
C CYS A 402 10.96 -17.36 -13.46
N ASN A 403 12.06 -18.05 -13.16
CA ASN A 403 13.44 -17.59 -13.39
C ASN A 403 14.05 -18.22 -14.66
N TYR A 404 13.20 -18.44 -15.67
CA TYR A 404 13.59 -18.92 -17.01
C TYR A 404 14.33 -20.27 -17.02
N GLY A 405 14.15 -21.10 -15.98
CA GLY A 405 14.84 -22.39 -15.84
C GLY A 405 16.18 -22.31 -15.09
N SER A 406 16.60 -21.12 -14.65
CA SER A 406 17.72 -20.99 -13.72
C SER A 406 17.35 -21.61 -12.36
N PRO A 407 18.23 -22.42 -11.74
CA PRO A 407 17.91 -23.21 -10.54
C PRO A 407 17.88 -22.35 -9.26
N VAL A 408 16.99 -21.37 -9.20
CA VAL A 408 16.86 -20.39 -8.11
C VAL A 408 15.93 -20.90 -7.02
N PHE A 409 16.38 -20.78 -5.78
CA PHE A 409 15.62 -21.15 -4.58
C PHE A 409 15.56 -19.98 -3.60
N ILE A 410 14.39 -19.80 -3.00
CA ILE A 410 14.15 -18.72 -2.04
C ILE A 410 14.03 -19.30 -0.63
N SER A 411 14.58 -18.58 0.35
CA SER A 411 14.58 -18.98 1.77
C SER A 411 14.47 -17.77 2.69
N HIS A 412 14.41 -18.02 4.00
CA HIS A 412 14.76 -16.98 4.98
C HIS A 412 16.27 -16.71 4.98
N PRO A 413 16.71 -15.52 5.42
CA PRO A 413 18.14 -15.19 5.57
C PRO A 413 18.89 -16.23 6.41
N HIS A 414 20.12 -16.53 6.00
CA HIS A 414 21.01 -17.54 6.58
C HIS A 414 20.37 -18.93 6.74
N PHE A 415 19.35 -19.26 5.94
CA PHE A 415 18.55 -20.47 6.10
C PHE A 415 17.91 -20.57 7.50
N HIS A 416 17.50 -19.44 8.08
CA HIS A 416 16.80 -19.41 9.35
C HIS A 416 15.57 -20.33 9.33
N ARG A 417 15.46 -21.20 10.36
CA ARG A 417 14.40 -22.22 10.52
C ARG A 417 14.33 -23.28 9.42
N ALA A 418 15.38 -23.41 8.60
CA ALA A 418 15.46 -24.41 7.56
C ALA A 418 16.07 -25.74 8.07
N ASP A 419 16.05 -26.75 7.22
CA ASP A 419 16.71 -28.02 7.48
C ASP A 419 18.23 -27.81 7.75
N PRO A 420 18.79 -28.32 8.86
CA PRO A 420 20.20 -28.11 9.20
C PRO A 420 21.19 -28.59 8.13
N SER A 421 20.81 -29.56 7.28
CA SER A 421 21.64 -30.04 6.17
C SER A 421 22.01 -28.93 5.18
N LEU A 422 21.15 -27.91 5.02
CA LEU A 422 21.40 -26.77 4.13
C LEU A 422 22.58 -25.90 4.58
N THR A 423 22.91 -25.92 5.87
CA THR A 423 24.03 -25.15 6.45
C THR A 423 25.29 -25.99 6.64
N LYS A 424 25.21 -27.32 6.52
CA LYS A 424 26.28 -28.26 6.86
C LYS A 424 27.59 -27.97 6.12
N HIS A 425 27.50 -27.55 4.87
CA HIS A 425 28.64 -27.33 3.97
C HIS A 425 29.23 -25.92 4.07
N PHE A 426 28.71 -25.08 4.97
CA PHE A 426 29.12 -23.70 5.11
C PHE A 426 29.66 -23.40 6.51
N THR A 427 30.54 -22.41 6.57
CA THR A 427 30.91 -21.69 7.79
C THR A 427 30.62 -20.20 7.58
N GLY A 428 30.26 -19.48 8.65
CA GLY A 428 29.89 -18.04 8.57
C GLY A 428 28.40 -17.74 8.38
N LEU A 429 27.55 -18.77 8.25
CA LEU A 429 26.10 -18.62 8.34
C LEU A 429 25.61 -18.60 9.80
N HIS A 430 24.56 -17.82 10.07
CA HIS A 430 24.01 -17.57 11.41
C HIS A 430 22.49 -17.82 11.44
N PRO A 431 22.02 -19.06 11.22
CA PRO A 431 20.59 -19.41 11.21
C PRO A 431 19.89 -19.14 12.54
N GLU A 432 20.62 -19.00 13.65
CA GLU A 432 20.08 -18.68 14.98
C GLU A 432 19.61 -17.22 15.12
N ARG A 433 20.06 -16.32 14.23
CA ARG A 433 19.69 -14.90 14.27
C ARG A 433 18.20 -14.75 13.96
N GLU A 434 17.51 -13.87 14.68
CA GLU A 434 16.11 -13.56 14.38
C GLU A 434 16.00 -12.63 13.16
N PHE A 435 15.24 -13.07 12.15
CA PHE A 435 14.89 -12.27 10.97
C PHE A 435 13.38 -12.02 10.97
N LYS A 436 12.97 -10.75 11.12
CA LYS A 436 11.56 -10.37 11.29
C LYS A 436 11.05 -9.61 10.08
N SER A 437 10.18 -10.25 9.31
CA SER A 437 9.36 -9.59 8.29
C SER A 437 8.02 -9.14 8.89
N TYR A 438 7.60 -7.91 8.61
CA TYR A 438 6.31 -7.37 9.02
C TYR A 438 5.76 -6.34 8.02
N PHE A 439 4.45 -6.15 8.06
CA PHE A 439 3.71 -5.22 7.21
C PHE A 439 2.70 -4.50 8.10
N ASN A 440 2.90 -3.21 8.34
CA ASN A 440 2.02 -2.38 9.14
C ASN A 440 1.03 -1.69 8.23
N LEU A 441 -0.23 -2.14 8.26
CA LEU A 441 -1.30 -1.65 7.40
C LEU A 441 -2.18 -0.63 8.13
N HIS A 442 -2.67 0.38 7.42
CA HIS A 442 -3.64 1.32 7.98
C HIS A 442 -4.95 0.56 8.35
N PRO A 443 -5.45 0.63 9.60
CA PRO A 443 -6.52 -0.25 10.08
C PRO A 443 -7.84 -0.10 9.31
N THR A 444 -8.13 1.12 8.86
CA THR A 444 -9.39 1.43 8.15
C THR A 444 -9.26 1.30 6.64
N LEU A 445 -8.09 1.60 6.08
CA LEU A 445 -7.90 1.78 4.64
C LEU A 445 -7.08 0.64 3.99
N GLY A 446 -6.30 -0.11 4.77
CA GLY A 446 -5.63 -1.32 4.28
C GLY A 446 -4.39 -1.11 3.40
N PHE A 447 -3.95 0.13 3.14
CA PHE A 447 -2.64 0.37 2.52
C PHE A 447 -1.49 0.19 3.52
N ALA A 448 -0.30 -0.14 3.04
CA ALA A 448 0.89 -0.28 3.86
C ALA A 448 1.47 1.09 4.24
N ILE A 449 1.69 1.34 5.53
CA ILE A 449 2.33 2.56 6.05
C ILE A 449 3.83 2.34 6.24
N SER A 450 4.19 1.19 6.82
CA SER A 450 5.58 0.74 6.92
C SER A 450 5.65 -0.76 6.79
N ALA A 451 6.76 -1.25 6.25
CA ALA A 451 6.97 -2.66 6.02
C ALA A 451 8.46 -2.98 6.05
N ARG A 452 8.78 -4.20 6.43
CA ARG A 452 10.12 -4.77 6.36
C ARG A 452 9.96 -6.20 5.89
N ASN A 453 10.52 -6.57 4.76
CA ASN A 453 10.46 -7.92 4.26
C ASN A 453 11.85 -8.44 3.91
N MET A 454 12.21 -9.62 4.43
CA MET A 454 13.51 -10.25 4.20
C MET A 454 13.36 -11.58 3.49
N LEU A 455 13.99 -11.72 2.32
CA LEU A 455 14.05 -12.97 1.57
C LEU A 455 15.48 -13.20 1.08
N GLN A 456 15.93 -14.45 1.14
CA GLN A 456 17.23 -14.87 0.63
C GLN A 456 17.07 -15.59 -0.71
N VAL A 457 18.00 -15.31 -1.62
CA VAL A 457 18.13 -15.95 -2.92
C VAL A 457 19.32 -16.91 -2.87
N ASN A 458 19.11 -18.11 -3.38
CA ASN A 458 20.09 -19.19 -3.44
C ASN A 458 20.10 -19.79 -4.85
N VAL A 459 21.23 -20.34 -5.26
CA VAL A 459 21.34 -21.13 -6.50
C VAL A 459 21.61 -22.58 -6.15
N GLN A 460 20.84 -23.50 -6.74
CA GLN A 460 21.06 -24.93 -6.56
C GLN A 460 22.09 -25.44 -7.54
N VAL A 461 23.06 -26.21 -7.03
CA VAL A 461 23.97 -26.96 -7.86
C VAL A 461 23.25 -28.16 -8.44
N GLN A 462 23.10 -28.17 -9.77
CA GLN A 462 22.63 -29.33 -10.52
C GLN A 462 23.82 -30.05 -11.14
N LYS A 463 24.38 -31.00 -10.41
CA LYS A 463 25.55 -31.77 -10.86
C LYS A 463 25.16 -32.64 -12.05
N ALA A 464 25.97 -32.54 -13.10
CA ALA A 464 25.83 -33.36 -14.29
C ALA A 464 27.21 -33.89 -14.68
N GLY A 465 27.36 -35.23 -14.72
CA GLY A 465 28.63 -35.84 -15.09
C GLY A 465 29.11 -35.38 -16.48
N GLY A 466 30.38 -35.00 -16.55
CA GLY A 466 31.00 -34.42 -17.76
C GLY A 466 31.11 -32.90 -17.75
N ILE A 467 30.68 -32.21 -16.68
CA ILE A 467 30.86 -30.76 -16.49
C ILE A 467 31.82 -30.52 -15.32
N SER A 468 33.10 -30.27 -15.61
CA SER A 468 34.15 -30.15 -14.59
C SER A 468 33.92 -29.00 -13.62
N GLN A 469 33.29 -27.91 -14.06
CA GLN A 469 33.01 -26.72 -13.25
C GLN A 469 32.13 -27.04 -12.03
N VAL A 470 31.24 -28.02 -12.10
CA VAL A 470 30.34 -28.35 -10.98
C VAL A 470 30.76 -29.60 -10.19
N ASP A 471 31.90 -30.21 -10.55
CA ASP A 471 32.33 -31.49 -9.97
C ASP A 471 32.76 -31.40 -8.51
N MET A 472 33.25 -30.22 -8.08
CA MET A 472 33.68 -29.95 -6.70
C MET A 472 32.53 -29.91 -5.68
N PHE A 473 31.27 -29.85 -6.13
CA PHE A 473 30.10 -29.74 -5.25
C PHE A 473 29.31 -31.06 -5.16
N GLU A 474 28.46 -31.16 -4.13
CA GLU A 474 27.43 -32.18 -4.03
C GLU A 474 26.19 -31.80 -4.87
N ASP A 475 25.53 -32.79 -5.49
CA ASP A 475 24.28 -32.54 -6.24
C ASP A 475 23.18 -32.08 -5.28
N GLY A 476 22.46 -31.02 -5.65
CA GLY A 476 21.39 -30.45 -4.84
C GLY A 476 21.84 -29.44 -3.78
N MET A 477 23.14 -29.20 -3.62
CA MET A 477 23.68 -28.19 -2.70
C MET A 477 23.14 -26.79 -3.04
N LEU A 478 22.63 -26.05 -2.05
CA LEU A 478 22.17 -24.67 -2.22
C LEU A 478 23.28 -23.69 -1.84
N LEU A 479 23.78 -22.93 -2.81
CA LEU A 479 24.76 -21.86 -2.59
C LEU A 479 24.01 -20.55 -2.27
N PRO A 480 24.15 -19.99 -1.06
CA PRO A 480 23.56 -18.70 -0.74
C PRO A 480 24.20 -17.57 -1.54
N ILE A 481 23.38 -16.73 -2.16
CA ILE A 481 23.85 -15.64 -3.01
C ILE A 481 23.82 -14.31 -2.26
N ALA A 482 22.61 -13.92 -1.85
CA ALA A 482 22.35 -12.70 -1.13
C ALA A 482 21.00 -12.79 -0.44
N TYR A 483 20.81 -12.01 0.63
CA TYR A 483 19.47 -11.71 1.12
C TYR A 483 19.12 -10.24 0.92
N LEU A 484 17.86 -10.02 0.60
CA LEU A 484 17.25 -8.74 0.31
C LEU A 484 16.37 -8.35 1.48
N GLU A 485 16.57 -7.17 2.01
CA GLU A 485 15.70 -6.53 2.98
C GLU A 485 15.02 -5.33 2.30
N ALA A 486 13.74 -5.48 1.95
CA ALA A 486 12.91 -4.42 1.42
C ALA A 486 12.23 -3.67 2.58
N VAL A 487 12.50 -2.37 2.70
CA VAL A 487 12.03 -1.51 3.79
C VAL A 487 11.20 -0.36 3.23
N LEU A 488 9.94 -0.29 3.67
CA LEU A 488 9.11 0.90 3.57
C LEU A 488 9.21 1.64 4.92
N ASP A 489 10.05 2.67 4.96
CA ASP A 489 10.38 3.42 6.17
C ASP A 489 9.38 4.55 6.39
N ASP A 490 8.68 4.53 7.53
CA ASP A 490 7.67 5.55 7.87
C ASP A 490 8.29 6.93 8.10
N LYS A 491 9.60 7.00 8.37
CA LYS A 491 10.33 8.27 8.56
C LYS A 491 10.66 8.99 7.26
N ARG A 492 10.49 8.31 6.12
CA ARG A 492 10.82 8.85 4.78
C ARG A 492 9.58 9.18 3.96
N ILE A 493 8.40 9.01 4.54
CA ILE A 493 7.15 9.36 3.87
C ILE A 493 7.15 10.88 3.62
N PRO A 494 6.91 11.33 2.38
CA PRO A 494 6.78 12.75 2.05
C PRO A 494 5.69 13.45 2.86
N GLN A 495 5.86 14.75 3.13
CA GLN A 495 4.97 15.50 4.02
C GLN A 495 3.51 15.53 3.53
N ASP A 496 3.29 15.60 2.22
CA ASP A 496 1.96 15.56 1.58
C ASP A 496 1.23 14.23 1.84
N VAL A 497 1.96 13.12 1.80
CA VAL A 497 1.43 11.80 2.12
C VAL A 497 1.19 11.68 3.62
N LEU A 498 2.12 12.17 4.46
CA LEU A 498 1.92 12.21 5.91
C LEU A 498 0.67 13.00 6.29
N ASP A 499 0.47 14.19 5.74
CA ASP A 499 -0.71 15.03 5.99
C ASP A 499 -2.01 14.28 5.63
N THR A 500 -2.00 13.55 4.52
CA THR A 500 -3.11 12.68 4.11
C THR A 500 -3.36 11.54 5.09
N ILE A 501 -2.29 10.88 5.57
CA ILE A 501 -2.40 9.83 6.59
C ILE A 501 -3.00 10.42 7.88
N PHE A 502 -2.50 11.56 8.37
CA PHE A 502 -3.03 12.20 9.57
C PHE A 502 -4.49 12.64 9.42
N LEU A 503 -4.86 13.19 8.25
CA LEU A 503 -6.24 13.55 7.93
C LEU A 503 -7.17 12.35 8.05
N VAL A 504 -6.81 11.21 7.45
CA VAL A 504 -7.65 10.03 7.48
C VAL A 504 -7.62 9.30 8.82
N SER A 505 -6.48 9.28 9.51
CA SER A 505 -6.35 8.59 10.81
C SER A 505 -7.01 9.34 11.97
N PHE A 506 -7.08 10.68 11.94
CA PHE A 506 -7.58 11.48 13.07
C PHE A 506 -8.74 12.40 12.73
N THR A 507 -8.62 13.21 11.68
CA THR A 507 -9.63 14.22 11.35
C THR A 507 -10.92 13.58 10.87
N VAL A 508 -10.86 12.58 10.00
CA VAL A 508 -12.04 11.88 9.50
C VAL A 508 -12.81 11.16 10.61
N PRO A 509 -12.17 10.36 11.50
CA PRO A 509 -12.85 9.80 12.67
C PRO A 509 -13.43 10.87 13.60
N SER A 510 -12.74 11.99 13.80
CA SER A 510 -13.25 13.10 14.62
C SER A 510 -14.51 13.74 14.00
N ILE A 511 -14.52 13.93 12.68
CA ILE A 511 -15.71 14.39 11.94
C ILE A 511 -16.84 13.37 12.08
N LYS A 512 -16.56 12.06 11.93
CA LYS A 512 -17.55 11.00 12.12
C LYS A 512 -18.18 11.06 13.52
N LEU A 513 -17.36 11.18 14.57
CA LEU A 513 -17.82 11.31 15.96
C LEU A 513 -18.64 12.59 16.16
N ALA A 514 -18.18 13.72 15.63
CA ALA A 514 -18.90 14.99 15.69
C ALA A 514 -20.27 14.91 15.00
N LEU A 515 -20.36 14.25 13.85
CA LEU A 515 -21.62 14.00 13.15
C LEU A 515 -22.51 13.05 13.96
N GLN A 516 -21.98 11.95 14.50
CA GLN A 516 -22.72 10.97 15.31
C GLN A 516 -23.35 11.60 16.56
N TYR A 517 -22.55 12.27 17.38
CA TYR A 517 -23.02 12.89 18.62
C TYR A 517 -23.79 14.19 18.34
N GLY A 518 -23.38 14.96 17.33
CA GLY A 518 -24.06 16.17 16.90
C GLY A 518 -25.49 15.89 16.46
N SER A 519 -25.71 14.92 15.57
CA SER A 519 -27.06 14.56 15.12
C SER A 519 -27.94 14.00 16.24
N LEU A 520 -27.35 13.27 17.19
CA LEU A 520 -28.08 12.73 18.34
C LEU A 520 -28.50 13.85 19.30
N LEU A 521 -27.60 14.77 19.61
CA LEU A 521 -27.88 15.91 20.48
C LEU A 521 -28.92 16.85 19.87
N THR A 522 -28.82 17.15 18.57
CA THR A 522 -29.84 17.96 17.88
C THR A 522 -31.19 17.24 17.85
N ALA A 523 -31.25 15.93 17.66
CA ALA A 523 -32.49 15.16 17.73
C ALA A 523 -33.13 15.22 19.14
N ILE A 524 -32.34 15.04 20.21
CA ILE A 524 -32.86 15.09 21.59
C ILE A 524 -33.36 16.49 21.95
N THR A 525 -32.55 17.53 21.66
CA THR A 525 -32.91 18.92 21.99
C THR A 525 -34.13 19.42 21.23
N THR A 526 -34.25 19.06 19.95
CA THR A 526 -35.44 19.37 19.14
C THR A 526 -36.66 18.60 19.62
N MET A 527 -36.53 17.33 20.01
CA MET A 527 -37.61 16.54 20.60
C MET A 527 -38.13 17.16 21.91
N ILE A 528 -37.23 17.53 22.82
CA ILE A 528 -37.59 18.21 24.08
C ILE A 528 -38.29 19.53 23.78
N SER A 529 -37.73 20.34 22.88
CA SER A 529 -38.32 21.63 22.47
C SER A 529 -39.72 21.44 21.89
N LEU A 530 -39.91 20.40 21.08
CA LEU A 530 -41.20 20.05 20.48
C LEU A 530 -42.22 19.65 21.55
N ILE A 531 -41.82 18.81 22.52
CA ILE A 531 -42.65 18.44 23.68
C ILE A 531 -43.05 19.68 24.50
N LEU A 532 -42.11 20.60 24.77
CA LEU A 532 -42.38 21.83 25.51
C LEU A 532 -43.35 22.75 24.74
N VAL A 533 -43.17 22.90 23.44
CA VAL A 533 -44.06 23.70 22.59
C VAL A 533 -45.45 23.07 22.51
N LEU A 534 -45.58 21.75 22.46
CA LEU A 534 -46.87 21.05 22.44
C LEU A 534 -47.57 21.10 23.82
N ARG A 535 -46.83 20.95 24.92
CA ARG A 535 -47.37 20.99 26.30
C ARG A 535 -47.87 22.38 26.71
N ARG A 536 -47.40 23.47 26.09
CA ARG A 536 -47.81 24.84 26.41
C ARG A 536 -49.28 25.05 25.99
N LYS A 537 -50.26 24.77 26.87
CA LYS A 537 -51.71 24.88 26.60
C LYS A 537 -52.06 26.13 25.76
N SER A 538 -52.58 25.91 24.55
CA SER A 538 -53.43 26.90 23.87
C SER A 538 -54.86 26.44 24.10
N SER A 539 -55.68 27.22 24.80
CA SER A 539 -57.12 26.98 24.83
C SER A 539 -57.64 27.21 23.40
N PRO A 540 -58.05 26.16 22.66
CA PRO A 540 -58.60 26.36 21.32
C PRO A 540 -59.96 27.03 21.50
N LYS A 541 -60.18 28.19 20.85
CA LYS A 541 -61.53 28.72 20.73
C LYS A 541 -62.24 27.90 19.65
N ILE A 542 -63.18 27.06 20.05
CA ILE A 542 -64.09 26.37 19.13
C ILE A 542 -65.03 27.43 18.57
N LEU A 543 -65.09 27.59 17.25
CA LEU A 543 -66.11 28.43 16.63
C LEU A 543 -67.48 27.77 16.87
N PRO A 544 -68.49 28.48 17.38
CA PRO A 544 -69.84 27.91 17.48
C PRO A 544 -70.40 27.64 16.09
N THR A 545 -70.82 26.39 15.86
CA THR A 545 -71.53 25.94 14.67
C THR A 545 -72.90 26.61 14.59
N ARG A 546 -72.97 27.84 14.06
CA ARG A 546 -74.22 28.46 13.62
C ARG A 546 -73.96 29.31 12.39
N LEU A 547 -74.27 28.76 11.22
CA LEU A 547 -74.99 29.41 10.11
C LEU A 547 -75.11 28.45 8.92
N PHE A 548 -75.91 27.40 9.08
CA PHE A 548 -76.74 26.88 8.00
C PHE A 548 -78.17 26.90 8.53
N ARG A 549 -78.79 28.09 8.50
CA ARG A 549 -80.23 28.22 8.67
C ARG A 549 -80.79 28.71 7.35
N THR A 550 -81.42 27.77 6.67
CA THR A 550 -82.57 27.95 5.79
C THR A 550 -83.33 29.27 6.01
N ASN A 551 -83.48 30.05 4.94
CA ASN A 551 -84.73 30.72 4.55
C ASN A 551 -84.51 31.60 3.32
N GLN A 552 -85.07 31.19 2.18
CA GLN A 552 -85.95 32.06 1.43
C GLN A 552 -86.82 31.21 0.50
N GLY A 553 -88.11 31.11 0.87
CA GLY A 553 -89.15 30.64 -0.02
C GLY A 553 -89.72 31.77 -0.87
N TYR A 554 -90.57 31.33 -1.80
CA TYR A 554 -91.64 32.07 -2.48
C TYR A 554 -91.26 33.20 -3.45
N TYR A 555 -91.42 32.89 -4.74
CA TYR A 555 -92.23 33.68 -5.65
C TYR A 555 -93.12 32.73 -6.48
N GLU A 556 -94.43 32.93 -6.39
CA GLU A 556 -95.50 32.31 -7.19
C GLU A 556 -96.06 33.34 -8.20
N ALA A 557 -96.76 32.81 -9.21
CA ALA A 557 -97.56 33.45 -10.27
C ALA A 557 -96.75 34.04 -11.44
N SER A 558 -97.06 33.77 -12.72
CA SER A 558 -98.27 33.26 -13.39
C SER A 558 -97.93 32.69 -14.76
#